data_AF-A0A0R0M9I1-F1
#
_entry.id   AF-A0A0R0M9I1-F1
#
_cell.length_a   1.000
_cell.length_b   1.000
_cell.length_c   1.000
_cell.angle_alpha   90.00
_cell.angle_beta   90.00
_cell.angle_gamma   90.00
#
_symmetry.space_group_name_H-M   'P 1'
#
loop_
_entity.id
_entity.type
_entity.pdbx_description
1 polymer ?
#
loop_
_entity_poly.entity_id
_entity_poly.type
_entity_poly.pdbx_seq_one_letter_code
_entity_poly.pdbx_strand_id
1 'polypeptide(L)'
;MSSPLLTLNLDHGSISFTFSHHAAIELKTAMDKLMLSLKAVTVKSNPGVKITPEPALEYRHTGDVFFEVFCNPNIWPTPFAAKVLLTVRNLGIRLTTEADLTRLVDDVNQYLQQTEPTS
;
A
#
# COMPACT_ATOMS: atom_id res chain seq x y z
N MET A 1 22.94 -2.04 -16.34
CA MET A 1 22.32 -2.16 -15.01
C MET A 1 20.83 -2.36 -15.23
N SER A 2 20.24 -3.45 -14.76
CA SER A 2 18.80 -3.67 -14.86
C SER A 2 18.07 -2.71 -13.92
N SER A 3 16.97 -2.10 -14.37
CA SER A 3 16.14 -1.27 -13.49
C SER A 3 15.63 -2.10 -12.30
N PRO A 4 15.65 -1.57 -11.07
CA PRO A 4 15.16 -2.28 -9.90
C PRO A 4 13.65 -2.56 -10.05
N LEU A 5 13.22 -3.75 -9.62
CA LEU A 5 11.83 -4.17 -9.67
C LEU A 5 11.22 -4.12 -8.27
N LEU A 6 10.05 -3.51 -8.14
CA LEU A 6 9.22 -3.68 -6.95
C LEU A 6 8.58 -5.06 -7.02
N THR A 7 8.83 -5.89 -6.02
CA THR A 7 8.22 -7.22 -5.90
C THR A 7 7.20 -7.20 -4.78
N LEU A 8 5.93 -7.41 -5.12
CA LEU A 8 4.84 -7.53 -4.17
C LEU A 8 4.54 -9.00 -3.94
N ASN A 9 4.62 -9.42 -2.69
CA ASN A 9 4.30 -10.78 -2.25
C ASN A 9 2.85 -10.80 -1.79
N LEU A 10 2.07 -11.64 -2.43
CA LEU A 10 0.63 -11.77 -2.26
C LEU A 10 0.33 -13.08 -1.52
N ASP A 11 -0.90 -13.25 -1.03
CA ASP A 11 -1.35 -14.49 -0.37
C ASP A 11 -1.07 -15.75 -1.22
N HIS A 12 -1.14 -15.60 -2.55
CA HIS A 12 -0.93 -16.67 -3.52
C HIS A 12 0.06 -16.29 -4.62
N GLY A 13 1.31 -16.04 -4.24
CA GLY A 13 2.43 -15.84 -5.17
C GLY A 13 3.02 -14.44 -5.09
N SER A 14 3.65 -13.99 -6.17
CA SER A 14 4.24 -12.66 -6.23
C SER A 14 4.16 -12.06 -7.62
N ILE A 15 4.24 -10.73 -7.67
CA ILE A 15 4.36 -9.97 -8.91
C ILE A 15 5.55 -9.04 -8.80
N SER A 16 6.30 -8.90 -9.88
CA SER A 16 7.44 -7.98 -9.97
C SER A 16 7.29 -7.09 -11.17
N PHE A 17 7.51 -5.78 -10.99
CA PHE A 17 7.38 -4.80 -12.06
C PHE A 17 8.29 -3.59 -11.82
N THR A 18 8.60 -2.86 -12.88
CA THR A 18 9.37 -1.62 -12.79
C THR A 18 8.55 -0.57 -12.04
N PHE A 19 9.17 0.09 -11.07
CA PHE A 19 8.49 1.11 -10.28
C PHE A 19 9.42 2.29 -10.03
N SER A 20 8.90 3.51 -9.99
CA SER A 20 9.78 4.66 -9.74
C SER A 20 10.14 4.76 -8.25
N HIS A 21 11.39 5.09 -7.94
CA HIS A 21 11.82 5.31 -6.55
C HIS A 21 10.99 6.42 -5.89
N HIS A 22 10.71 7.51 -6.62
CA HIS A 22 9.85 8.58 -6.13
C HIS A 22 8.42 8.09 -5.79
N ALA A 23 7.79 7.32 -6.67
CA ALA A 23 6.47 6.75 -6.39
C ALA A 23 6.50 5.79 -5.19
N ALA A 24 7.58 5.03 -5.00
CA ALA A 24 7.73 4.19 -3.81
C ALA A 24 7.76 5.00 -2.50
N ILE A 25 8.42 6.18 -2.50
CA ILE A 25 8.41 7.10 -1.35
C ILE A 25 6.99 7.64 -1.09
N GLU A 26 6.29 8.06 -2.14
CA GLU A 26 4.91 8.55 -2.01
C GLU A 26 3.97 7.46 -1.50
N LEU A 27 4.09 6.24 -2.05
CA LEU A 27 3.34 5.06 -1.62
C LEU A 27 3.61 4.76 -0.14
N LYS A 28 4.88 4.73 0.28
CA LYS A 28 5.24 4.54 1.70
C LYS A 28 4.60 5.60 2.58
N THR A 29 4.67 6.87 2.18
CA THR A 29 4.06 7.98 2.92
C THR A 29 2.55 7.83 3.05
N ALA A 30 1.89 7.36 1.98
CA ALA A 30 0.46 7.10 1.98
C ALA A 30 0.07 5.92 2.90
N MET A 31 0.87 4.85 2.90
CA MET A 31 0.66 3.71 3.81
C MET A 31 0.93 4.07 5.27
N ASP A 32 1.95 4.89 5.56
CA ASP A 32 2.22 5.38 6.92
C ASP A 32 1.01 6.19 7.47
N LYS A 33 0.41 7.04 6.62
CA LYS A 33 -0.83 7.76 6.96
C LYS A 33 -2.00 6.80 7.21
N LEU A 34 -2.18 5.80 6.36
CA LEU A 34 -3.23 4.79 6.54
C LEU A 34 -3.06 4.03 7.88
N MET A 35 -1.83 3.67 8.25
CA MET A 35 -1.54 3.04 9.54
C MET A 35 -1.94 3.92 10.73
N LEU A 36 -1.75 5.25 10.63
CA LEU A 36 -2.23 6.19 11.64
C LEU A 36 -3.76 6.26 11.69
N SER A 37 -4.43 6.33 10.54
CA SER A 37 -5.90 6.31 10.48
C SER A 37 -6.49 5.01 11.05
N LEU A 38 -5.91 3.85 10.73
CA LEU A 38 -6.33 2.57 11.30
C LEU A 38 -6.22 2.55 12.83
N LYS A 39 -5.13 3.10 13.39
CA LYS A 39 -4.99 3.26 14.85
C LYS A 39 -6.08 4.19 15.40
N ALA A 40 -6.37 5.30 14.74
CA ALA A 40 -7.42 6.23 15.19
C ALA A 40 -8.82 5.57 15.24
N VAL A 41 -9.17 4.76 14.23
CA VAL A 41 -10.44 4.00 14.20
C VAL A 41 -10.55 3.04 15.39
N THR A 42 -9.45 2.33 15.73
CA THR A 42 -9.47 1.41 16.89
C THR A 42 -9.73 2.11 18.22
N VAL A 43 -9.19 3.31 18.43
CA VAL A 43 -9.38 4.08 19.67
C VAL A 43 -10.78 4.66 19.78
N LYS A 44 -11.40 5.04 18.65
CA LYS A 44 -12.74 5.66 18.59
C LYS A 44 -13.89 4.67 18.80
N SER A 45 -13.62 3.36 18.84
CA SER A 45 -14.63 2.31 18.96
C SER A 45 -15.22 2.14 20.38
N ASN A 46 -14.96 3.08 21.30
CA ASN A 46 -15.53 3.08 22.65
C ASN A 46 -17.02 3.45 22.65
N PRO A 47 -17.88 2.75 23.43
CA PRO A 47 -19.30 3.06 23.52
C PRO A 47 -19.54 4.49 23.99
N GLY A 48 -20.26 5.30 23.20
CA GLY A 48 -20.71 6.65 23.57
C GLY A 48 -19.97 7.81 22.86
N VAL A 49 -18.92 7.54 22.08
CA VAL A 49 -18.25 8.56 21.26
C VAL A 49 -18.84 8.55 19.85
N LYS A 50 -19.26 9.72 19.36
CA LYS A 50 -19.69 9.88 17.96
C LYS A 50 -18.47 9.68 17.05
N ILE A 51 -18.42 8.55 16.36
CA ILE A 51 -17.28 8.18 15.50
C ILE A 51 -17.37 9.02 14.23
N THR A 52 -16.42 9.94 14.04
CA THR A 52 -16.16 10.54 12.73
C THR A 52 -15.31 9.55 11.92
N PRO A 53 -15.81 9.03 10.78
CA PRO A 53 -15.07 8.11 9.94
C PRO A 53 -13.75 8.73 9.46
N GLU A 54 -12.71 7.91 9.39
CA GLU A 54 -11.45 8.28 8.74
C GLU A 54 -11.63 8.21 7.21
N PRO A 55 -11.00 9.10 6.43
CA PRO A 55 -11.08 9.03 4.96
C PRO A 55 -10.44 7.73 4.44
N ALA A 56 -10.96 7.24 3.31
CA ALA A 56 -10.33 6.14 2.60
C ALA A 56 -8.97 6.57 2.02
N LEU A 57 -8.02 5.64 2.00
CA LEU A 57 -6.81 5.78 1.21
C LEU A 57 -7.13 5.52 -0.26
N GLU A 58 -6.77 6.48 -1.12
CA GLU A 58 -6.75 6.35 -2.57
C GLU A 58 -5.39 6.83 -3.08
N TYR A 59 -4.44 5.90 -3.23
CA TYR A 59 -3.15 6.17 -3.85
C TYR A 59 -3.14 5.71 -5.29
N ARG A 60 -2.67 6.57 -6.20
CA ARG A 60 -2.56 6.25 -7.63
C ARG A 60 -1.25 6.77 -8.20
N HIS A 61 -0.51 5.88 -8.84
CA HIS A 61 0.65 6.18 -9.65
C HIS A 61 0.37 5.85 -11.12
N THR A 62 0.71 6.78 -12.01
CA THR A 62 0.63 6.59 -13.46
C THR A 62 2.00 6.84 -14.06
N GLY A 63 2.58 5.81 -14.66
CA GLY A 63 3.88 5.86 -15.34
C GLY A 63 4.00 4.66 -16.28
N ASP A 64 5.18 4.02 -16.30
CA ASP A 64 5.41 2.78 -17.07
C ASP A 64 4.46 1.65 -16.66
N VAL A 65 4.03 1.68 -15.39
CA VAL A 65 2.95 0.86 -14.86
C VAL A 65 1.88 1.79 -14.29
N PHE A 66 0.62 1.39 -14.44
CA PHE A 66 -0.44 1.93 -13.61
C PHE A 66 -0.48 1.14 -12.31
N PHE A 67 -0.42 1.85 -11.18
CA PHE A 67 -0.48 1.25 -9.85
C PHE A 67 -1.47 2.02 -8.98
N GLU A 68 -2.36 1.30 -8.31
CA GLU A 68 -3.35 1.89 -7.42
C GLU A 68 -3.47 1.06 -6.13
N VAL A 69 -3.67 1.75 -5.02
CA VAL A 69 -3.96 1.15 -3.71
C VAL A 69 -5.16 1.85 -3.12
N PHE A 70 -6.16 1.06 -2.76
CA PHE A 70 -7.36 1.51 -2.06
C PHE A 70 -7.48 0.82 -0.70
N CYS A 71 -7.87 1.57 0.33
CA CYS A 71 -8.25 0.99 1.62
C CYS A 71 -9.24 1.88 2.36
N ASN A 72 -10.32 1.29 2.85
CA ASN A 72 -11.21 1.95 3.81
C ASN A 72 -10.79 1.58 5.25
N PRO A 73 -10.20 2.49 6.04
CA PRO A 73 -9.75 2.16 7.39
C PRO A 73 -10.91 1.85 8.36
N ASN A 74 -12.14 2.26 8.05
CA ASN A 74 -13.28 2.12 8.96
C ASN A 74 -13.87 0.71 9.03
N ILE A 75 -13.52 -0.18 8.10
CA ILE A 75 -14.06 -1.56 8.06
C ILE A 75 -13.14 -2.58 8.75
N TRP A 76 -11.95 -2.16 9.19
CA TRP A 76 -10.95 -3.04 9.76
C TRP A 76 -10.91 -2.94 11.28
N PRO A 77 -10.86 -4.07 12.00
CA PRO A 77 -10.87 -4.06 13.46
C PRO A 77 -9.50 -3.68 14.05
N THR A 78 -8.41 -3.90 13.32
CA THR A 78 -7.04 -3.52 13.72
C THR A 78 -6.18 -3.24 12.49
N PRO A 79 -5.07 -2.49 12.62
CA PRO A 79 -4.14 -2.29 11.50
C PRO A 79 -3.53 -3.58 10.96
N PHE A 80 -3.30 -4.58 11.81
CA PHE A 80 -2.68 -5.86 11.43
C PHE A 80 -3.63 -6.79 10.67
N ALA A 81 -4.93 -6.58 10.79
CA ALA A 81 -5.95 -7.32 10.03
C ALA A 81 -6.31 -6.61 8.71
N ALA A 82 -5.76 -5.42 8.44
CA ALA A 82 -6.15 -4.60 7.32
C ALA A 82 -5.60 -5.13 6.00
N LYS A 83 -6.49 -5.35 5.04
CA LYS A 83 -6.13 -5.55 3.63
C LYS A 83 -6.32 -4.29 2.81
N VAL A 84 -5.54 -4.18 1.74
CA VAL A 84 -5.69 -3.16 0.71
C VAL A 84 -6.08 -3.81 -0.60
N LEU A 85 -6.92 -3.13 -1.38
CA LEU A 85 -7.18 -3.50 -2.76
C LEU A 85 -6.10 -2.85 -3.64
N LEU A 86 -5.25 -3.68 -4.24
CA LEU A 86 -4.20 -3.22 -5.15
C LEU A 86 -4.61 -3.48 -6.60
N THR A 87 -4.26 -2.55 -7.49
CA THR A 87 -4.35 -2.76 -8.92
C THR A 87 -3.02 -2.45 -9.57
N VAL A 88 -2.47 -3.41 -10.31
CA VAL A 88 -1.31 -3.23 -11.18
C VAL A 88 -1.76 -3.47 -12.61
N ARG A 89 -1.48 -2.52 -13.50
CA ARG A 89 -1.82 -2.64 -14.92
C ARG A 89 -0.67 -2.17 -15.79
N ASN A 90 -0.39 -2.94 -16.84
CA ASN A 90 0.48 -2.56 -17.94
C ASN A 90 -0.24 -2.81 -19.29
N LEU A 91 0.51 -2.83 -20.39
CA LEU A 91 -0.03 -3.03 -21.74
C LEU A 91 -0.71 -4.38 -21.96
N GLY A 92 -0.31 -5.45 -21.25
CA GLY A 92 -0.80 -6.81 -21.49
C GLY A 92 -1.61 -7.41 -20.35
N ILE A 93 -1.44 -6.92 -19.12
CA ILE A 93 -2.00 -7.52 -17.91
C ILE A 93 -2.63 -6.42 -17.03
N ARG A 94 -3.79 -6.73 -16.47
CA ARG A 94 -4.37 -6.04 -15.32
C ARG A 94 -4.58 -7.07 -14.21
N LEU A 95 -3.95 -6.84 -13.08
CA LEU A 95 -4.18 -7.59 -11.85
C LEU A 95 -4.82 -6.66 -10.84
N THR A 96 -5.96 -7.07 -10.30
CA THR A 96 -6.60 -6.43 -9.14
C THR A 96 -6.78 -7.50 -8.08
N THR A 97 -6.19 -7.30 -6.89
CA THR A 97 -6.21 -8.28 -5.82
C THR A 97 -6.14 -7.59 -4.46
N GLU A 98 -6.56 -8.30 -3.42
CA GLU A 98 -6.28 -7.90 -2.05
C GLU A 98 -4.85 -8.31 -1.65
N ALA A 99 -4.24 -7.53 -0.77
CA ALA A 99 -3.00 -7.88 -0.08
C ALA A 99 -3.01 -7.34 1.34
N ASP A 100 -2.31 -8.01 2.25
CA ASP A 100 -2.12 -7.52 3.61
C ASP A 100 -1.33 -6.21 3.62
N LEU A 101 -1.82 -5.20 4.35
CA LEU A 101 -1.19 -3.87 4.42
C LEU A 101 0.24 -3.96 4.97
N THR A 102 0.45 -4.76 6.02
CA THR A 102 1.76 -4.97 6.64
C THR A 102 2.76 -5.55 5.64
N ARG A 103 2.32 -6.53 4.84
CA ARG A 103 3.16 -7.13 3.80
C ARG A 103 3.53 -6.13 2.72
N LEU A 104 2.57 -5.33 2.26
CA LEU A 104 2.84 -4.28 1.27
C LEU A 104 3.84 -3.24 1.79
N VAL A 105 3.74 -2.85 3.07
CA VAL A 105 4.70 -1.94 3.71
C VAL A 105 6.11 -2.53 3.70
N ASP A 106 6.25 -3.81 4.07
CA ASP A 106 7.55 -4.49 4.10
C ASP A 106 8.17 -4.58 2.70
N ASP A 107 7.40 -4.98 1.70
CA ASP A 107 7.86 -5.09 0.32
C ASP A 107 8.33 -3.73 -0.25
N VAL A 108 7.60 -2.64 0.05
CA VAL A 108 7.98 -1.28 -0.37
C VAL A 108 9.22 -0.79 0.37
N ASN A 109 9.34 -1.06 1.67
CA ASN A 109 10.53 -0.72 2.44
C ASN A 109 11.78 -1.43 1.91
N GLN A 110 11.65 -2.73 1.61
CA GLN A 110 12.74 -3.51 1.00
C GLN A 110 13.14 -2.93 -0.36
N TYR A 111 12.18 -2.55 -1.20
CA TYR A 111 12.45 -1.91 -2.48
C TYR A 111 13.19 -0.57 -2.31
N LEU A 112 12.78 0.27 -1.36
CA LEU A 112 13.43 1.56 -1.11
C LEU A 112 14.87 1.38 -0.64
N GLN A 113 15.14 0.43 0.27
CA GLN A 113 16.51 0.12 0.72
C GLN A 113 17.42 -0.33 -0.44
N GLN A 114 16.89 -1.11 -1.38
CA GLN A 114 17.65 -1.57 -2.55
C GLN A 114 17.91 -0.48 -3.59
N THR A 115 17.17 0.62 -3.52
CA THR A 115 17.21 1.70 -4.51
C THR A 115 17.75 3.01 -3.95
N GLU A 116 18.18 3.02 -2.68
CA GLU A 116 18.92 4.13 -2.09
C GLU A 116 20.21 4.37 -2.90
N PRO A 117 20.45 5.62 -3.36
CA PRO A 117 21.70 5.94 -4.04
C PRO A 117 22.85 5.77 -3.06
N THR A 118 23.77 4.85 -3.36
CA THR A 118 25.05 4.76 -2.64
C THR A 118 25.79 6.08 -2.83
N SER A 119 26.01 6.81 -1.73
CA SER A 119 26.76 8.08 -1.73
C SER A 119 28.23 7.89 -2.07
#